data_AF-A0A958XYK8-F1
#
_entry.id   AF-A0A958XYK8-F1
#
_cell.length_a   1.000
_cell.length_b   1.000
_cell.length_c   1.000
_cell.angle_alpha   90.00
_cell.angle_beta   90.00
_cell.angle_gamma   90.00
#
_symmetry.space_group_name_H-M   'P 1'
#
loop_
_entity.id
_entity.type
_entity.pdbx_description
1 polymer ?
#
loop_
_entity_poly.entity_id
_entity_poly.type
_entity_poly.pdbx_seq_one_letter_code
_entity_poly.pdbx_strand_id
1 'polypeptide(L)'
;MKSHHSTNLLPDYYLPRLMDMAVTIIFLAGFSTGVLYGQTEQQRPESLFDFLSKKGQFIELTLRTDMDELINHRRREDYQPAELFYSEEKKQERKWDIGVVPRGNYRRHVCIFPPIRFNFSRNQLEEQGLSPDFDKIKVVAHCQEGEEGDNYILKEFLVYKIYNQLTPNSYRVQLARITYLDTEGNYKKFKHFAILIEETDEMAHRLGGAEFEEYNPPPEAFNTEAENLMAVFQYMIGNEDWDYPMIRNMKLIQPSDSSGLIPIPYDFDFSGLVNAPYAIPSAQYGHSTLQERIFLGYPVRKEQLRKTLEHFHLYRSNIRAVIKGFKLLRFSERMRAIDYIESFFASEGSLIRENAEKFKEQKPGEDY
;
A
#
# COMPACT_ATOMS: atom_id res chain seq x y z
N MET A 1 80.50 -49.28 35.61
CA MET A 1 80.76 -50.74 35.65
C MET A 1 79.49 -51.46 35.24
N LYS A 2 79.59 -52.50 34.37
CA LYS A 2 78.66 -53.62 34.14
C LYS A 2 77.15 -53.35 33.89
N SER A 3 76.42 -54.05 32.99
CA SER A 3 76.77 -54.89 31.83
C SER A 3 75.51 -55.51 31.20
N HIS A 4 75.39 -55.53 29.85
CA HIS A 4 74.63 -56.50 29.02
C HIS A 4 73.09 -56.64 29.23
N HIS A 5 72.27 -57.08 28.26
CA HIS A 5 72.40 -57.27 26.80
C HIS A 5 71.00 -57.01 26.16
N SER A 6 70.87 -56.58 24.89
CA SER A 6 70.71 -57.41 23.67
C SER A 6 69.75 -58.60 23.84
N THR A 7 68.76 -58.86 22.99
CA THR A 7 68.66 -58.86 21.50
C THR A 7 67.27 -58.34 21.05
N ASN A 8 66.81 -58.18 19.79
CA ASN A 8 67.29 -58.16 18.38
C ASN A 8 66.11 -57.53 17.54
N LEU A 9 66.12 -57.23 16.22
CA LEU A 9 67.06 -57.31 15.09
C LEU A 9 66.64 -56.27 14.01
N LEU A 10 67.47 -56.09 12.97
CA LEU A 10 67.19 -55.48 11.65
C LEU A 10 68.06 -56.25 10.62
N PRO A 11 67.69 -56.40 9.33
CA PRO A 11 67.49 -55.27 8.40
C PRO A 11 66.25 -55.50 7.47
N ASP A 12 66.08 -55.04 6.21
CA ASP A 12 67.05 -54.50 5.23
C ASP A 12 66.48 -53.62 4.08
N TYR A 13 67.40 -53.23 3.19
CA TYR A 13 67.37 -52.38 1.98
C TYR A 13 66.25 -52.50 0.89
N TYR A 14 66.16 -51.40 0.14
CA TYR A 14 65.80 -51.21 -1.29
C TYR A 14 64.33 -51.34 -1.80
N LEU A 15 63.85 -50.20 -2.31
CA LEU A 15 62.86 -50.02 -3.40
C LEU A 15 63.33 -50.75 -4.69
N PRO A 16 62.43 -51.25 -5.58
CA PRO A 16 61.57 -50.33 -6.36
C PRO A 16 60.15 -50.80 -6.76
N ARG A 17 59.42 -49.81 -7.30
CA ARG A 17 58.18 -49.83 -8.12
C ARG A 17 57.89 -51.10 -8.95
N LEU A 18 56.61 -51.52 -9.01
CA LEU A 18 55.66 -51.48 -10.17
C LEU A 18 54.62 -52.64 -10.16
N MET A 19 53.43 -52.30 -10.70
CA MET A 19 52.39 -53.14 -11.34
C MET A 19 51.32 -53.89 -10.52
N ASP A 20 50.11 -53.73 -11.06
CA ASP A 20 48.94 -54.62 -11.15
C ASP A 20 48.19 -55.11 -9.90
N MET A 21 47.09 -54.41 -9.61
CA MET A 21 45.77 -55.06 -9.76
C MET A 21 44.71 -54.05 -10.22
N ALA A 22 44.00 -54.37 -11.30
CA ALA A 22 42.91 -53.56 -11.83
C ALA A 22 41.55 -54.08 -11.35
N VAL A 23 40.69 -53.17 -10.85
CA VAL A 23 39.29 -53.46 -10.54
C VAL A 23 38.41 -52.48 -11.30
N THR A 24 37.92 -52.89 -12.47
CA THR A 24 37.10 -52.06 -13.35
C THR A 24 35.65 -52.03 -12.87
N ILE A 25 35.28 -51.00 -12.12
CA ILE A 25 33.87 -50.71 -11.81
C ILE A 25 33.23 -50.05 -13.04
N ILE A 26 32.36 -50.80 -13.73
CA ILE A 26 31.63 -50.30 -14.90
C ILE A 26 30.45 -49.44 -14.42
N PHE A 27 30.63 -48.12 -14.37
CA PHE A 27 29.52 -47.18 -14.28
C PHE A 27 28.83 -47.07 -15.64
N LEU A 28 27.75 -47.83 -15.83
CA LEU A 28 26.84 -47.68 -16.97
C LEU A 28 26.07 -46.36 -16.82
N ALA A 29 26.55 -45.32 -17.49
CA ALA A 29 25.90 -44.01 -17.55
C ALA A 29 24.63 -44.08 -18.41
N GLY A 30 23.51 -44.47 -17.81
CA GLY A 30 22.21 -44.49 -18.46
C GLY A 30 21.73 -43.09 -18.79
N PHE A 31 21.93 -42.66 -20.04
CA PHE A 31 21.37 -41.41 -20.59
C PHE A 31 19.85 -41.54 -20.76
N SER A 32 19.11 -41.45 -19.66
CA SER A 32 17.67 -41.23 -19.69
C SER A 32 17.41 -39.80 -20.19
N THR A 33 16.98 -39.68 -21.45
CA THR A 33 16.59 -38.41 -22.09
C THR A 33 15.27 -37.91 -21.51
N GLY A 34 15.31 -37.43 -20.26
CA GLY A 34 14.21 -36.75 -19.61
C GLY A 34 13.86 -35.47 -20.38
N VAL A 35 12.79 -35.53 -21.18
CA VAL A 35 12.19 -34.36 -21.81
C VAL A 35 11.59 -33.50 -20.69
N LEU A 36 12.38 -32.53 -20.21
CA LEU A 36 11.90 -31.50 -19.32
C LEU A 36 10.88 -30.65 -20.07
N TYR A 37 9.60 -31.00 -19.93
CA TYR A 37 8.49 -30.08 -20.16
C TYR A 37 8.57 -28.99 -19.09
N GLY A 38 9.48 -28.05 -19.29
CA GLY A 38 9.40 -26.75 -18.64
C GLY A 38 8.12 -26.09 -19.12
N GLN A 39 7.08 -26.13 -18.29
CA GLN A 39 5.97 -25.21 -18.44
C GLN A 39 6.54 -23.82 -18.22
N THR A 40 6.78 -23.11 -19.32
CA THR A 40 6.92 -21.67 -19.28
C THR A 40 5.59 -21.13 -18.77
N GLU A 41 5.52 -20.78 -17.50
CA GLU A 41 4.52 -19.82 -17.04
C GLU A 41 4.64 -18.60 -17.95
N GLN A 42 3.60 -18.36 -18.75
CA GLN A 42 3.59 -17.24 -19.68
C GLN A 42 3.48 -15.97 -18.84
N GLN A 43 4.65 -15.40 -18.53
CA GLN A 43 4.79 -14.29 -17.60
C GLN A 43 3.84 -13.17 -18.01
N ARG A 44 2.82 -12.92 -17.17
CA ARG A 44 1.78 -11.93 -17.48
C ARG A 44 2.44 -10.56 -17.69
N PRO A 45 1.99 -9.77 -18.68
CA PRO A 45 2.54 -8.44 -18.90
C PRO A 45 2.35 -7.55 -17.67
N GLU A 46 3.32 -6.66 -17.43
CA GLU A 46 3.33 -5.75 -16.28
C GLU A 46 2.09 -4.85 -16.30
N SER A 47 1.39 -4.67 -15.17
CA SER A 47 0.24 -3.76 -15.12
C SER A 47 0.69 -2.31 -15.32
N LEU A 48 -0.24 -1.41 -15.66
CA LEU A 48 0.06 0.02 -15.69
C LEU A 48 0.53 0.54 -14.31
N PHE A 49 -0.04 0.04 -13.22
CA PHE A 49 0.35 0.47 -11.89
C PHE A 49 1.72 -0.10 -11.46
N ASP A 50 2.03 -1.34 -11.82
CA ASP A 50 3.38 -1.93 -11.68
C ASP A 50 4.41 -1.17 -12.54
N PHE A 51 4.01 -0.73 -13.74
CA PHE A 51 4.84 0.10 -14.60
C PHE A 51 5.16 1.45 -13.95
N LEU A 52 4.18 2.12 -13.35
CA LEU A 52 4.40 3.42 -12.71
C LEU A 52 5.06 3.33 -11.31
N SER A 53 4.93 2.21 -10.61
CA SER A 53 5.45 1.99 -9.25
C SER A 53 6.95 1.67 -9.17
N LYS A 54 7.78 2.41 -9.93
CA LYS A 54 9.24 2.20 -9.95
C LYS A 54 9.94 2.76 -8.71
N LYS A 55 11.19 2.32 -8.48
CA LYS A 55 11.98 2.67 -7.30
C LYS A 55 12.41 4.14 -7.31
N GLY A 56 11.67 4.98 -6.59
CA GLY A 56 11.97 6.39 -6.34
C GLY A 56 11.20 6.93 -5.12
N GLN A 57 11.34 8.22 -4.81
CA GLN A 57 10.44 8.88 -3.84
C GLN A 57 9.13 9.34 -4.49
N PHE A 58 9.18 9.68 -5.78
CA PHE A 58 8.05 10.03 -6.63
C PHE A 58 8.43 9.81 -8.10
N ILE A 59 7.47 9.83 -9.01
CA ILE A 59 7.67 9.90 -10.47
C ILE A 59 7.30 11.29 -11.01
N GLU A 60 7.92 11.73 -12.11
CA GLU A 60 7.49 12.93 -12.85
C GLU A 60 6.44 12.55 -13.89
N LEU A 61 5.33 13.29 -13.93
CA LEU A 61 4.33 13.23 -14.99
C LEU A 61 4.10 14.62 -15.58
N THR A 62 3.66 14.68 -16.83
CA THR A 62 3.05 15.88 -17.42
C THR A 62 1.67 15.50 -17.96
N LEU A 63 0.64 16.21 -17.50
CA LEU A 63 -0.74 16.11 -17.99
C LEU A 63 -1.04 17.36 -18.83
N ARG A 64 -1.43 17.15 -20.09
CA ARG A 64 -1.86 18.22 -21.00
C ARG A 64 -3.30 18.01 -21.44
N THR A 65 -4.17 18.97 -21.12
CA THR A 65 -5.62 18.94 -21.41
C THR A 65 -6.23 20.33 -21.18
N ASP A 66 -7.52 20.51 -21.48
CA ASP A 66 -8.29 21.69 -21.10
C ASP A 66 -8.39 21.77 -19.56
N MET A 67 -7.70 22.73 -18.97
CA MET A 67 -7.73 22.90 -17.51
C MET A 67 -9.00 23.60 -17.03
N ASP A 68 -9.75 24.32 -17.89
CA ASP A 68 -11.01 24.96 -17.50
C ASP A 68 -12.14 23.94 -17.38
N GLU A 69 -12.22 22.96 -18.30
CA GLU A 69 -13.16 21.85 -18.19
C GLU A 69 -12.94 21.05 -16.88
N LEU A 70 -11.67 20.80 -16.49
CA LEU A 70 -11.35 20.16 -15.21
C LEU A 70 -11.63 21.06 -13.98
N ILE A 71 -11.29 22.35 -14.04
CA ILE A 71 -11.28 23.24 -12.86
C ILE A 71 -12.61 23.98 -12.66
N ASN A 72 -13.41 24.20 -13.70
CA ASN A 72 -14.70 24.91 -13.62
C ASN A 72 -15.89 24.00 -13.96
N HIS A 73 -15.78 23.09 -14.93
CA HIS A 73 -16.87 22.17 -15.30
C HIS A 73 -16.88 20.85 -14.50
N ARG A 74 -16.36 20.88 -13.27
CA ARG A 74 -16.15 19.75 -12.33
C ARG A 74 -17.28 18.74 -12.19
N ARG A 75 -18.52 19.14 -12.43
CA ARG A 75 -19.72 18.29 -12.31
C ARG A 75 -19.94 17.34 -13.50
N ARG A 76 -19.17 17.45 -14.58
CA ARG A 76 -19.17 16.45 -15.66
C ARG A 76 -18.59 15.12 -15.19
N GLU A 77 -19.08 14.03 -15.80
CA GLU A 77 -18.68 12.65 -15.48
C GLU A 77 -18.19 11.89 -16.74
N ASP A 78 -18.33 12.53 -17.91
CA ASP A 78 -17.70 12.13 -19.17
C ASP A 78 -16.19 12.45 -19.13
N TYR A 79 -15.38 11.62 -19.81
CA TYR A 79 -13.96 11.87 -19.95
C TYR A 79 -13.67 12.91 -21.04
N GLN A 80 -12.91 13.95 -20.71
CA GLN A 80 -12.26 14.83 -21.69
C GLN A 80 -10.94 14.19 -22.17
N PRO A 81 -10.48 14.47 -23.40
CA PRO A 81 -9.21 13.97 -23.90
C PRO A 81 -8.02 14.67 -23.23
N ALA A 82 -6.95 13.91 -22.96
CA ALA A 82 -5.70 14.43 -22.43
C ALA A 82 -4.49 13.65 -22.96
N GLU A 83 -3.35 14.33 -23.05
CA GLU A 83 -2.05 13.70 -23.28
C GLU A 83 -1.35 13.54 -21.92
N LEU A 84 -0.93 12.32 -21.56
CA LEU A 84 -0.12 12.05 -20.38
C LEU A 84 1.28 11.59 -20.78
N PHE A 85 2.29 12.26 -20.25
CA PHE A 85 3.70 11.98 -20.50
C PHE A 85 4.40 11.51 -19.23
N TYR A 86 5.12 10.38 -19.31
CA TYR A 86 5.99 9.85 -18.26
C TYR A 86 7.46 9.89 -18.72
N SER A 87 8.31 10.52 -17.90
CA SER A 87 9.74 10.66 -18.16
C SER A 87 10.54 9.98 -17.05
N GLU A 88 11.11 8.81 -17.36
CA GLU A 88 12.10 8.16 -16.51
C GLU A 88 13.49 8.75 -16.80
N GLU A 89 14.29 9.02 -15.76
CA GLU A 89 15.51 9.84 -15.87
C GLU A 89 16.45 9.40 -17.02
N LYS A 90 16.50 10.23 -18.07
CA LYS A 90 17.32 10.06 -19.30
C LYS A 90 16.88 8.95 -20.27
N LYS A 91 15.67 8.40 -20.15
CA LYS A 91 15.07 7.51 -21.15
C LYS A 91 14.15 8.28 -22.11
N GLN A 92 13.68 7.58 -23.15
CA GLN A 92 12.61 8.05 -24.02
C GLN A 92 11.33 8.28 -23.20
N GLU A 93 10.71 9.43 -23.39
CA GLU A 93 9.42 9.77 -22.78
C GLU A 93 8.33 8.85 -23.33
N ARG A 94 7.54 8.24 -22.44
CA ARG A 94 6.32 7.52 -22.83
C ARG A 94 5.16 8.50 -22.87
N LYS A 95 4.36 8.45 -23.94
CA LYS A 95 3.09 9.15 -24.09
C LYS A 95 1.95 8.14 -24.01
N TRP A 96 0.83 8.54 -23.42
CA TRP A 96 -0.48 7.94 -23.66
C TRP A 96 -1.48 9.04 -23.99
N ASP A 97 -2.39 8.76 -24.92
CA ASP A 97 -3.58 9.56 -25.16
C ASP A 97 -4.72 8.95 -24.33
N ILE A 98 -5.14 9.67 -23.28
CA ILE A 98 -6.01 9.17 -22.21
C ILE A 98 -7.32 9.97 -22.12
N GLY A 99 -8.32 9.38 -21.48
CA GLY A 99 -9.41 10.14 -20.86
C GLY A 99 -9.00 10.64 -19.48
N VAL A 100 -9.43 11.85 -19.12
CA VAL A 100 -9.37 12.36 -17.74
C VAL A 100 -10.73 12.90 -17.31
N VAL A 101 -11.09 12.73 -16.03
CA VAL A 101 -12.37 13.18 -15.47
C VAL A 101 -12.24 13.56 -13.99
N PRO A 102 -12.95 14.59 -13.48
CA PRO A 102 -13.10 14.86 -12.05
C PRO A 102 -13.76 13.70 -11.28
N ARG A 103 -13.37 13.43 -10.03
CA ARG A 103 -13.91 12.32 -9.20
C ARG A 103 -14.25 12.70 -7.76
N GLY A 104 -15.07 11.87 -7.12
CA GLY A 104 -15.38 11.95 -5.69
C GLY A 104 -16.36 13.06 -5.32
N ASN A 105 -16.72 13.14 -4.03
CA ASN A 105 -17.86 13.94 -3.58
C ASN A 105 -17.46 15.27 -2.94
N TYR A 106 -16.79 15.24 -1.78
CA TYR A 106 -16.46 16.44 -1.01
C TYR A 106 -15.38 17.30 -1.68
N ARG A 107 -14.17 16.76 -1.88
CA ARG A 107 -13.02 17.45 -2.50
C ARG A 107 -13.34 18.05 -3.88
N ARG A 108 -14.20 17.40 -4.68
CA ARG A 108 -14.69 17.88 -5.99
C ARG A 108 -15.37 19.26 -5.90
N HIS A 109 -15.98 19.57 -4.75
CA HIS A 109 -16.69 20.82 -4.51
C HIS A 109 -15.90 21.85 -3.67
N VAL A 110 -15.05 21.42 -2.72
CA VAL A 110 -14.39 22.35 -1.78
C VAL A 110 -12.93 22.72 -2.12
N CYS A 111 -12.23 21.89 -2.90
CA CYS A 111 -10.82 22.14 -3.26
C CYS A 111 -10.69 23.17 -4.39
N ILE A 112 -9.49 23.70 -4.62
CA ILE A 112 -9.23 24.52 -5.82
C ILE A 112 -9.16 23.67 -7.10
N PHE A 113 -8.72 22.42 -6.98
CA PHE A 113 -8.55 21.46 -8.07
C PHE A 113 -9.22 20.14 -7.62
N PRO A 114 -10.10 19.53 -8.42
CA PRO A 114 -10.72 18.27 -8.03
C PRO A 114 -9.70 17.12 -8.09
N PRO A 115 -9.80 16.08 -7.24
CA PRO A 115 -9.14 14.81 -7.54
C PRO A 115 -9.72 14.27 -8.86
N ILE A 116 -8.89 13.57 -9.64
CA ILE A 116 -9.22 13.14 -11.01
C ILE A 116 -9.04 11.62 -11.16
N ARG A 117 -9.57 11.06 -12.24
CA ARG A 117 -9.30 9.68 -12.69
C ARG A 117 -8.75 9.73 -14.11
N PHE A 118 -7.61 9.08 -14.33
CA PHE A 118 -7.09 8.78 -15.66
C PHE A 118 -7.71 7.46 -16.17
N ASN A 119 -7.93 7.37 -17.48
CA ASN A 119 -8.47 6.20 -18.16
C ASN A 119 -7.68 5.99 -19.47
N PHE A 120 -6.94 4.89 -19.55
CA PHE A 120 -5.99 4.60 -20.62
C PHE A 120 -6.65 3.71 -21.67
N SER A 121 -6.27 3.88 -22.94
CA SER A 121 -6.72 2.94 -23.98
C SER A 121 -6.07 1.58 -23.77
N ARG A 122 -6.87 0.51 -23.58
CA ARG A 122 -6.41 -0.88 -23.47
C ARG A 122 -5.47 -1.26 -24.61
N ASN A 123 -5.81 -0.86 -25.84
CA ASN A 123 -4.97 -1.07 -27.03
C ASN A 123 -3.61 -0.36 -26.90
N GLN A 124 -3.55 0.88 -26.37
CA GLN A 124 -2.28 1.58 -26.15
C GLN A 124 -1.44 0.92 -25.04
N LEU A 125 -2.06 0.25 -24.07
CA LEU A 125 -1.34 -0.53 -23.06
C LEU A 125 -0.71 -1.77 -23.70
N GLU A 126 -1.48 -2.53 -24.49
CA GLU A 126 -1.02 -3.69 -25.25
C GLU A 126 0.11 -3.34 -26.23
N GLU A 127 -0.05 -2.29 -27.04
CA GLU A 127 0.96 -1.76 -27.97
C GLU A 127 2.26 -1.36 -27.26
N GLN A 128 2.18 -1.01 -25.98
CA GLN A 128 3.30 -0.60 -25.14
C GLN A 128 3.84 -1.71 -24.20
N GLY A 129 3.36 -2.95 -24.37
CA GLY A 129 3.80 -4.15 -23.65
C GLY A 129 3.28 -4.27 -22.21
N LEU A 130 2.20 -3.55 -21.87
CA LEU A 130 1.56 -3.56 -20.56
C LEU A 130 0.27 -4.38 -20.58
N SER A 131 -0.20 -4.85 -19.43
CA SER A 131 -1.50 -5.51 -19.34
C SER A 131 -2.63 -4.50 -19.62
N PRO A 132 -3.63 -4.86 -20.46
CA PRO A 132 -4.86 -4.09 -20.63
C PRO A 132 -5.83 -4.25 -19.45
N ASP A 133 -5.62 -5.20 -18.53
CA ASP A 133 -6.63 -5.63 -17.55
C ASP A 133 -7.09 -4.50 -16.63
N PHE A 134 -6.15 -3.63 -16.22
CA PHE A 134 -6.35 -2.52 -15.30
C PHE A 134 -5.93 -1.22 -15.98
N ASP A 135 -6.92 -0.46 -16.44
CA ASP A 135 -6.77 0.67 -17.36
C ASP A 135 -7.10 2.04 -16.73
N LYS A 136 -7.47 2.11 -15.44
CA LYS A 136 -7.80 3.37 -14.75
C LYS A 136 -6.94 3.62 -13.50
N ILE A 137 -6.46 4.85 -13.37
CA ILE A 137 -5.70 5.31 -12.18
C ILE A 137 -6.51 6.38 -11.45
N LYS A 138 -6.78 6.15 -10.15
CA LYS A 138 -7.36 7.18 -9.25
C LYS A 138 -6.23 8.13 -8.83
N VAL A 139 -6.44 9.44 -8.99
CA VAL A 139 -5.44 10.49 -8.72
C VAL A 139 -5.96 11.43 -7.63
N VAL A 140 -5.38 11.33 -6.43
CA VAL A 140 -5.64 12.30 -5.36
C VAL A 140 -4.79 13.53 -5.60
N ALA A 141 -5.43 14.67 -5.86
CA ALA A 141 -4.77 15.93 -6.21
C ALA A 141 -4.82 16.97 -5.08
N HIS A 142 -3.87 17.89 -5.11
CA HIS A 142 -3.75 19.07 -4.23
C HIS A 142 -5.10 19.78 -4.03
N CYS A 143 -5.45 20.08 -2.77
CA CYS A 143 -6.72 20.74 -2.45
C CYS A 143 -6.62 22.27 -2.38
N GLN A 144 -5.39 22.80 -2.21
CA GLN A 144 -5.05 24.20 -1.99
C GLN A 144 -3.78 24.55 -2.78
N GLU A 145 -3.48 25.84 -2.96
CA GLU A 145 -2.30 26.29 -3.71
C GLU A 145 -0.98 26.09 -2.93
N GLY A 146 0.13 26.04 -3.68
CA GLY A 146 1.48 26.10 -3.13
C GLY A 146 1.92 24.89 -2.30
N GLU A 147 2.99 25.08 -1.53
CA GLU A 147 3.65 24.02 -0.75
C GLU A 147 2.75 23.46 0.36
N GLU A 148 1.75 24.20 0.83
CA GLU A 148 0.81 23.75 1.87
C GLU A 148 -0.20 22.73 1.29
N GLY A 149 -0.71 22.95 0.08
CA GLY A 149 -1.51 21.94 -0.62
C GLY A 149 -0.74 20.63 -0.86
N ASP A 150 0.53 20.73 -1.23
CA ASP A 150 1.45 19.59 -1.35
C ASP A 150 1.72 18.91 0.00
N ASN A 151 1.85 19.67 1.10
CA ASN A 151 2.11 19.14 2.45
C ASN A 151 1.02 18.15 2.90
N TYR A 152 -0.26 18.43 2.61
CA TYR A 152 -1.34 17.51 2.92
C TYR A 152 -1.34 16.24 2.05
N ILE A 153 -1.05 16.36 0.75
CA ILE A 153 -0.87 15.19 -0.13
C ILE A 153 0.29 14.31 0.33
N LEU A 154 1.40 14.92 0.74
CA LEU A 154 2.57 14.22 1.27
C LEU A 154 2.26 13.51 2.60
N LYS A 155 1.43 14.11 3.48
CA LYS A 155 0.94 13.46 4.70
C LYS A 155 -0.03 12.31 4.40
N GLU A 156 -1.00 12.52 3.51
CA GLU A 156 -1.99 11.50 3.13
C GLU A 156 -1.29 10.28 2.49
N PHE A 157 -0.32 10.51 1.60
CA PHE A 157 0.55 9.45 1.05
C PHE A 157 1.32 8.71 2.16
N LEU A 158 1.83 9.43 3.15
CA LEU A 158 2.52 8.83 4.30
C LEU A 158 1.58 7.94 5.13
N VAL A 159 0.29 8.27 5.28
CA VAL A 159 -0.71 7.39 5.92
C VAL A 159 -0.80 6.05 5.18
N TYR A 160 -0.96 6.06 3.86
CA TYR A 160 -0.94 4.84 3.05
C TYR A 160 0.37 4.05 3.22
N LYS A 161 1.54 4.72 3.23
CA LYS A 161 2.83 4.01 3.39
C LYS A 161 3.01 3.41 4.78
N ILE A 162 2.41 3.99 5.82
CA ILE A 162 2.35 3.40 7.17
C ILE A 162 1.45 2.16 7.15
N TYR A 163 0.25 2.24 6.55
CA TYR A 163 -0.65 1.08 6.45
C TYR A 163 -0.04 -0.09 5.66
N ASN A 164 0.69 0.20 4.57
CA ASN A 164 1.46 -0.80 3.82
C ASN A 164 2.57 -1.50 4.66
N GLN A 165 2.96 -1.00 5.84
CA GLN A 165 3.84 -1.76 6.75
C GLN A 165 3.07 -2.80 7.56
N LEU A 166 1.82 -2.52 7.92
CA LEU A 166 1.02 -3.34 8.83
C LEU A 166 0.37 -4.54 8.12
N THR A 167 0.00 -4.41 6.84
CA THR A 167 -0.68 -5.50 6.11
C THR A 167 -0.54 -5.41 4.58
N PRO A 168 -0.43 -6.54 3.85
CA PRO A 168 -0.61 -6.58 2.40
C PRO A 168 -2.04 -6.25 1.95
N ASN A 169 -3.02 -6.35 2.87
CA ASN A 169 -4.43 -5.99 2.70
C ASN A 169 -4.59 -4.46 2.72
N SER A 170 -3.93 -3.80 1.78
CA SER A 170 -3.83 -2.36 1.63
C SER A 170 -3.71 -1.99 0.16
N TYR A 171 -4.25 -0.82 -0.24
CA TYR A 171 -3.96 -0.25 -1.56
C TYR A 171 -2.46 0.02 -1.71
N ARG A 172 -1.89 -0.35 -2.86
CA ARG A 172 -0.59 0.17 -3.27
C ARG A 172 -0.79 1.60 -3.77
N VAL A 173 0.17 2.46 -3.45
CA VAL A 173 0.18 3.87 -3.85
C VAL A 173 1.56 4.31 -4.33
N GLN A 174 1.57 5.13 -5.37
CA GLN A 174 2.75 5.75 -5.97
C GLN A 174 2.59 7.27 -5.94
N LEU A 175 3.59 7.97 -5.41
CA LEU A 175 3.60 9.43 -5.41
C LEU A 175 4.04 9.94 -6.79
N ALA A 176 3.33 10.90 -7.35
CA ALA A 176 3.70 11.60 -8.58
C ALA A 176 3.85 13.09 -8.33
N ARG A 177 4.79 13.74 -9.02
CA ARG A 177 4.81 15.18 -9.21
C ARG A 177 4.26 15.46 -10.61
N ILE A 178 3.02 15.93 -10.66
CA ILE A 178 2.30 16.17 -11.91
C ILE A 178 2.54 17.62 -12.35
N THR A 179 2.95 17.77 -13.60
CA THR A 179 3.05 19.04 -14.32
C THR A 179 1.78 19.25 -15.10
N TYR A 180 1.05 20.33 -14.85
CA TYR A 180 -0.20 20.61 -15.53
C TYR A 180 0.04 21.63 -16.63
N LEU A 181 -0.34 21.27 -17.87
CA LEU A 181 -0.30 22.13 -19.05
C LEU A 181 -1.71 22.30 -19.61
N ASP A 182 -2.18 23.53 -19.65
CA ASP A 182 -3.44 23.87 -20.29
C ASP A 182 -3.33 23.86 -21.83
N THR A 183 -4.36 23.41 -22.53
CA THR A 183 -4.43 23.49 -23.99
C THR A 183 -4.94 24.84 -24.47
N GLU A 184 -5.85 25.47 -23.72
CA GLU A 184 -6.54 26.70 -24.13
C GLU A 184 -5.76 27.98 -23.73
N GLY A 185 -4.81 27.85 -22.80
CA GLY A 185 -3.94 28.95 -22.36
C GLY A 185 -4.55 29.87 -21.30
N ASN A 186 -5.71 29.50 -20.74
CA ASN A 186 -6.36 30.16 -19.62
C ASN A 186 -5.54 30.01 -18.33
N TYR A 187 -4.92 28.84 -18.12
CA TYR A 187 -4.12 28.53 -16.94
C TYR A 187 -2.62 28.51 -17.25
N LYS A 188 -1.84 29.18 -16.39
CA LYS A 188 -0.38 29.09 -16.41
C LYS A 188 0.06 27.69 -15.98
N LYS A 189 1.13 27.17 -16.59
CA LYS A 189 1.79 25.92 -16.18
C LYS A 189 2.07 25.90 -14.67
N PHE A 190 1.54 24.89 -13.98
CA PHE A 190 1.80 24.64 -12.55
C PHE A 190 2.30 23.20 -12.31
N LYS A 191 2.80 22.93 -11.10
CA LYS A 191 3.27 21.60 -10.64
C LYS A 191 2.77 21.37 -9.22
N HIS A 192 2.25 20.17 -8.97
CA HIS A 192 1.83 19.74 -7.63
C HIS A 192 2.13 18.25 -7.40
N PHE A 193 2.22 17.84 -6.14
CA PHE A 193 2.22 16.42 -5.78
C PHE A 193 0.81 15.84 -5.87
N ALA A 194 0.73 14.55 -6.23
CA ALA A 194 -0.51 13.78 -6.32
C ALA A 194 -0.25 12.30 -5.96
N ILE A 195 -1.26 11.64 -5.38
CA ILE A 195 -1.21 10.19 -5.11
C ILE A 195 -1.86 9.45 -6.28
N LEU A 196 -1.12 8.55 -6.91
CA LEU A 196 -1.69 7.52 -7.78
C LEU A 196 -2.04 6.32 -6.91
N ILE A 197 -3.29 5.88 -6.98
CA ILE A 197 -3.80 4.69 -6.27
C ILE A 197 -4.07 3.58 -7.29
N GLU A 198 -3.65 2.37 -6.94
CA GLU A 198 -3.92 1.10 -7.62
C GLU A 198 -5.43 0.93 -7.96
N GLU A 199 -5.74 0.30 -9.11
CA GLU A 199 -7.13 -0.01 -9.46
C GLU A 199 -7.71 -1.03 -8.45
N THR A 200 -9.00 -0.95 -8.18
CA THR A 200 -9.60 -1.76 -7.10
C THR A 200 -9.76 -3.22 -7.51
N ASP A 201 -10.01 -3.49 -8.79
CA ASP A 201 -9.90 -4.82 -9.39
C ASP A 201 -8.45 -5.37 -9.35
N GLU A 202 -7.43 -4.52 -9.56
CA GLU A 202 -6.03 -4.92 -9.47
C GLU A 202 -5.66 -5.35 -8.04
N MET A 203 -6.08 -4.55 -7.06
CA MET A 203 -5.93 -4.87 -5.65
C MET A 203 -6.70 -6.15 -5.28
N ALA A 204 -7.94 -6.31 -5.74
CA ALA A 204 -8.76 -7.49 -5.47
C ALA A 204 -8.09 -8.77 -6.02
N HIS A 205 -7.67 -8.74 -7.29
CA HIS A 205 -6.93 -9.82 -7.94
C HIS A 205 -5.62 -10.14 -7.21
N ARG A 206 -4.85 -9.11 -6.81
CA ARG A 206 -3.62 -9.27 -6.01
C ARG A 206 -3.86 -9.89 -4.63
N LEU A 207 -5.04 -9.68 -4.05
CA LEU A 207 -5.46 -10.27 -2.77
C LEU A 207 -6.22 -11.60 -2.94
N GLY A 208 -6.29 -12.16 -4.14
CA GLY A 208 -6.93 -13.46 -4.39
C GLY A 208 -8.46 -13.44 -4.24
N GLY A 209 -9.10 -12.29 -4.48
CA GLY A 209 -10.55 -12.11 -4.32
C GLY A 209 -11.16 -11.19 -5.37
N ALA A 210 -12.40 -10.80 -5.13
CA ALA A 210 -13.15 -9.81 -5.91
C ALA A 210 -13.61 -8.66 -5.00
N GLU A 211 -13.94 -7.51 -5.60
CA GLU A 211 -14.57 -6.41 -4.87
C GLU A 211 -16.02 -6.78 -4.47
N PHE A 212 -16.43 -6.37 -3.27
CA PHE A 212 -17.76 -6.58 -2.70
C PHE A 212 -18.42 -5.22 -2.44
N GLU A 213 -19.59 -5.00 -3.06
CA GLU A 213 -20.26 -3.68 -3.09
C GLU A 213 -21.63 -3.64 -2.38
N GLU A 214 -22.10 -4.75 -1.79
CA GLU A 214 -23.41 -4.76 -1.12
C GLU A 214 -23.36 -4.03 0.23
N TYR A 215 -24.13 -2.94 0.34
CA TYR A 215 -24.24 -2.13 1.56
C TYR A 215 -24.81 -2.90 2.75
N ASN A 216 -24.46 -2.44 3.95
CA ASN A 216 -24.84 -3.04 5.24
C ASN A 216 -24.53 -4.55 5.37
N PRO A 217 -23.28 -4.99 5.12
CA PRO A 217 -22.84 -6.34 5.46
C PRO A 217 -22.88 -6.54 6.99
N PRO A 218 -23.34 -7.71 7.49
CA PRO A 218 -23.41 -7.97 8.92
C PRO A 218 -21.99 -8.14 9.52
N PRO A 219 -21.79 -7.85 10.82
CA PRO A 219 -20.48 -7.98 11.47
C PRO A 219 -19.84 -9.37 11.32
N GLU A 220 -20.66 -10.42 11.30
CA GLU A 220 -20.25 -11.82 11.17
C GLU A 220 -19.71 -12.18 9.77
N ALA A 221 -19.93 -11.33 8.76
CA ALA A 221 -19.37 -11.54 7.42
C ALA A 221 -17.90 -11.12 7.31
N PHE A 222 -17.37 -10.36 8.26
CA PHE A 222 -16.01 -9.81 8.21
C PHE A 222 -14.96 -10.80 8.73
N ASN A 223 -13.77 -10.79 8.11
CA ASN A 223 -12.59 -11.42 8.68
C ASN A 223 -12.16 -10.65 9.95
N THR A 224 -12.34 -11.23 11.14
CA THR A 224 -12.11 -10.55 12.42
C THR A 224 -10.67 -10.05 12.61
N GLU A 225 -9.67 -10.70 12.02
CA GLU A 225 -8.27 -10.26 12.19
C GLU A 225 -7.93 -9.07 11.28
N ALA A 226 -8.44 -9.08 10.04
CA ALA A 226 -8.29 -7.96 9.11
C ALA A 226 -9.12 -6.72 9.52
N GLU A 227 -10.37 -6.93 9.97
CA GLU A 227 -11.23 -5.87 10.51
C GLU A 227 -10.59 -5.19 11.72
N ASN A 228 -10.12 -5.97 12.70
CA ASN A 228 -9.61 -5.39 13.93
C ASN A 228 -8.29 -4.64 13.69
N LEU A 229 -7.42 -5.15 12.79
CA LEU A 229 -6.22 -4.44 12.34
C LEU A 229 -6.57 -3.12 11.63
N MET A 230 -7.58 -3.12 10.74
CA MET A 230 -8.05 -1.93 10.04
C MET A 230 -8.65 -0.89 11.00
N ALA A 231 -9.48 -1.32 11.96
CA ALA A 231 -10.11 -0.41 12.93
C ALA A 231 -9.11 0.18 13.93
N VAL A 232 -8.14 -0.61 14.41
CA VAL A 232 -7.05 -0.11 15.27
C VAL A 232 -6.11 0.80 14.47
N PHE A 233 -5.93 0.58 13.17
CA PHE A 233 -5.19 1.51 12.31
C PHE A 233 -5.88 2.87 12.20
N GLN A 234 -7.19 2.88 11.90
CA GLN A 234 -7.99 4.10 11.82
C GLN A 234 -7.96 4.86 13.16
N TYR A 235 -8.06 4.15 14.29
CA TYR A 235 -7.89 4.75 15.63
C TYR A 235 -6.50 5.35 15.82
N MET A 236 -5.42 4.64 15.47
CA MET A 236 -4.05 5.12 15.61
C MET A 236 -3.84 6.45 14.87
N ILE A 237 -4.39 6.62 13.67
CA ILE A 237 -4.27 7.86 12.89
C ILE A 237 -5.32 8.92 13.25
N GLY A 238 -6.30 8.60 14.12
CA GLY A 238 -7.45 9.44 14.42
C GLY A 238 -8.28 9.73 13.17
N ASN A 239 -8.74 8.68 12.50
CA ASN A 239 -9.71 8.77 11.41
C ASN A 239 -11.08 8.28 11.89
N GLU A 240 -12.06 9.16 11.81
CA GLU A 240 -13.47 8.92 12.15
C GLU A 240 -14.40 9.03 10.93
N ASP A 241 -13.88 9.39 9.75
CA ASP A 241 -14.66 9.55 8.52
C ASP A 241 -14.80 8.23 7.75
N TRP A 242 -15.36 7.19 8.40
CA TRP A 242 -15.58 5.88 7.78
C TRP A 242 -16.66 5.09 8.52
N ASP A 243 -17.37 4.21 7.80
CA ASP A 243 -18.41 3.36 8.38
C ASP A 243 -18.66 2.10 7.52
N TYR A 244 -19.01 0.98 8.18
CA TYR A 244 -19.33 -0.28 7.50
C TYR A 244 -20.68 -0.26 6.74
N PRO A 245 -21.79 0.32 7.27
CA PRO A 245 -23.09 0.25 6.60
C PRO A 245 -23.12 0.87 5.21
N MET A 246 -22.44 1.99 4.99
CA MET A 246 -22.32 2.67 3.69
C MET A 246 -21.01 2.35 2.96
N ILE A 247 -20.16 1.48 3.51
CA ILE A 247 -18.82 1.15 3.00
C ILE A 247 -18.01 2.44 2.75
N ARG A 248 -18.11 3.39 3.69
CA ARG A 248 -17.52 4.73 3.54
C ARG A 248 -16.01 4.68 3.79
N ASN A 249 -15.24 5.26 2.86
CA ASN A 249 -13.77 5.38 2.92
C ASN A 249 -13.05 4.05 3.21
N MET A 250 -13.68 2.95 2.75
CA MET A 250 -13.10 1.63 2.67
C MET A 250 -13.60 0.94 1.39
N LYS A 251 -12.95 -0.13 0.96
CA LYS A 251 -13.51 -1.12 0.03
C LYS A 251 -13.43 -2.50 0.66
N LEU A 252 -14.41 -3.35 0.37
CA LEU A 252 -14.46 -4.72 0.88
C LEU A 252 -14.00 -5.66 -0.21
N ILE A 253 -13.08 -6.57 0.13
CA ILE A 253 -12.66 -7.65 -0.75
C ILE A 253 -13.26 -8.95 -0.22
N GLN A 254 -13.92 -9.71 -1.09
CA GLN A 254 -14.36 -11.09 -0.83
C GLN A 254 -13.27 -12.05 -1.31
N PRO A 255 -12.52 -12.72 -0.40
CA PRO A 255 -11.48 -13.66 -0.77
C PRO A 255 -12.07 -14.95 -1.38
N SER A 256 -11.35 -15.56 -2.31
CA SER A 256 -11.77 -16.82 -2.96
C SER A 256 -11.76 -18.03 -2.00
N ASP A 257 -11.00 -17.96 -0.91
CA ASP A 257 -10.95 -18.99 0.13
C ASP A 257 -12.09 -18.89 1.16
N SER A 258 -12.99 -17.91 1.00
CA SER A 258 -14.13 -17.63 1.90
C SER A 258 -13.73 -17.30 3.34
N SER A 259 -12.53 -16.78 3.59
CA SER A 259 -12.03 -16.37 4.93
C SER A 259 -12.71 -15.14 5.56
N GLY A 260 -13.83 -14.67 5.00
CA GLY A 260 -14.57 -13.47 5.43
C GLY A 260 -14.16 -12.20 4.67
N LEU A 261 -15.03 -11.19 4.65
CA LEU A 261 -14.80 -9.91 3.99
C LEU A 261 -13.60 -9.17 4.63
N ILE A 262 -12.67 -8.73 3.78
CA ILE A 262 -11.47 -7.99 4.19
C ILE A 262 -11.71 -6.49 3.93
N PRO A 263 -11.79 -5.64 4.97
CA PRO A 263 -11.94 -4.20 4.81
C PRO A 263 -10.59 -3.52 4.51
N ILE A 264 -10.56 -2.72 3.45
CA ILE A 264 -9.39 -1.97 2.98
C ILE A 264 -9.66 -0.46 3.06
N PRO A 265 -9.06 0.29 4.00
CA PRO A 265 -9.29 1.73 4.14
C PRO A 265 -8.61 2.58 3.06
N TYR A 266 -9.22 3.72 2.69
CA TYR A 266 -8.70 4.72 1.72
C TYR A 266 -9.31 6.13 1.97
N ASP A 267 -8.85 7.18 1.26
CA ASP A 267 -9.27 8.60 1.45
C ASP A 267 -9.01 9.03 2.93
N PHE A 268 -7.72 9.26 3.25
CA PHE A 268 -7.22 9.47 4.63
C PHE A 268 -7.09 10.94 5.06
N ASP A 269 -7.52 11.90 4.24
CA ASP A 269 -7.25 13.31 4.45
C ASP A 269 -8.00 13.94 5.65
N PHE A 270 -9.11 13.33 6.05
CA PHE A 270 -9.85 13.66 7.28
C PHE A 270 -9.18 13.17 8.58
N SER A 271 -8.10 12.37 8.50
CA SER A 271 -7.42 11.86 9.70
C SER A 271 -6.59 12.91 10.44
N GLY A 272 -6.55 12.84 11.78
CA GLY A 272 -5.73 13.69 12.65
C GLY A 272 -4.22 13.62 12.41
N LEU A 273 -3.74 12.60 11.69
CA LEU A 273 -2.35 12.50 11.22
C LEU A 273 -2.08 13.38 9.98
N VAL A 274 -3.07 13.55 9.10
CA VAL A 274 -3.00 14.53 8.00
C VAL A 274 -3.29 15.94 8.53
N ASN A 275 -4.34 16.07 9.35
CA ASN A 275 -4.83 17.32 9.93
C ASN A 275 -5.04 18.41 8.86
N ALA A 276 -5.83 18.09 7.83
CA ALA A 276 -6.15 19.00 6.74
C ALA A 276 -7.09 20.14 7.20
N PRO A 277 -6.92 21.38 6.72
CA PRO A 277 -7.66 22.56 7.22
C PRO A 277 -9.10 22.64 6.72
N TYR A 278 -9.48 21.75 5.80
CA TYR A 278 -10.83 21.58 5.27
C TYR A 278 -11.57 20.37 5.86
N ALA A 279 -10.88 19.55 6.66
CA ALA A 279 -11.49 18.50 7.45
C ALA A 279 -12.03 19.11 8.75
N ILE A 280 -13.13 18.57 9.26
CA ILE A 280 -13.86 19.08 10.43
C ILE A 280 -14.23 17.87 11.30
N PRO A 281 -14.05 17.93 12.64
CA PRO A 281 -14.41 16.82 13.52
C PRO A 281 -15.89 16.45 13.41
N SER A 282 -16.18 15.16 13.57
CA SER A 282 -17.53 14.63 13.54
C SER A 282 -18.33 15.11 14.75
N ALA A 283 -19.32 15.96 14.49
CA ALA A 283 -20.26 16.44 15.51
C ALA A 283 -21.04 15.31 16.22
N GLN A 284 -21.05 14.09 15.66
CA GLN A 284 -21.62 12.89 16.28
C GLN A 284 -20.89 12.46 17.57
N TYR A 285 -19.57 12.67 17.63
CA TYR A 285 -18.72 12.18 18.72
C TYR A 285 -18.32 13.26 19.72
N GLY A 286 -18.70 14.52 19.46
CA GLY A 286 -18.43 15.66 20.34
C GLY A 286 -16.96 16.11 20.39
N HIS A 287 -16.12 15.59 19.49
CA HIS A 287 -14.70 15.94 19.41
C HIS A 287 -14.50 17.43 19.14
N SER A 288 -13.53 18.02 19.84
CA SER A 288 -13.17 19.44 19.67
C SER A 288 -12.11 19.66 18.58
N THR A 289 -11.36 18.62 18.23
CA THR A 289 -10.22 18.65 17.31
C THR A 289 -10.10 17.35 16.52
N LEU A 290 -9.50 17.41 15.32
CA LEU A 290 -9.27 16.23 14.47
C LEU A 290 -8.26 15.23 15.07
N GLN A 291 -7.58 15.59 16.18
CA GLN A 291 -6.52 14.80 16.81
C GLN A 291 -7.00 14.03 18.04
N GLU A 292 -8.30 14.11 18.35
CA GLU A 292 -8.99 13.17 19.22
C GLU A 292 -9.22 11.83 18.49
N ARG A 293 -9.62 10.79 19.24
CA ARG A 293 -9.71 9.42 18.74
C ARG A 293 -10.93 8.73 19.34
N ILE A 294 -11.65 7.99 18.50
CA ILE A 294 -12.76 7.10 18.89
C ILE A 294 -12.61 5.77 18.17
N PHE A 295 -12.78 4.65 18.89
CA PHE A 295 -12.72 3.32 18.29
C PHE A 295 -14.04 2.96 17.63
N LEU A 296 -14.10 3.06 16.29
CA LEU A 296 -15.31 2.75 15.52
C LEU A 296 -15.48 1.26 15.16
N GLY A 297 -14.45 0.43 15.35
CA GLY A 297 -14.48 -1.00 15.03
C GLY A 297 -15.49 -1.84 15.82
N TYR A 298 -15.65 -3.09 15.38
CA TYR A 298 -16.45 -4.08 16.09
C TYR A 298 -15.74 -4.56 17.37
N PRO A 299 -16.48 -4.78 18.48
CA PRO A 299 -15.86 -5.18 19.73
C PRO A 299 -15.42 -6.64 19.72
N VAL A 300 -14.12 -6.86 19.94
CA VAL A 300 -13.51 -8.19 20.05
C VAL A 300 -13.17 -8.51 21.51
N ARG A 301 -13.03 -9.80 21.85
CA ARG A 301 -12.49 -10.21 23.16
C ARG A 301 -11.09 -9.64 23.38
N LYS A 302 -10.75 -9.42 24.64
CA LYS A 302 -9.50 -8.79 25.10
C LYS A 302 -8.24 -9.43 24.52
N GLU A 303 -8.19 -10.76 24.44
CA GLU A 303 -7.03 -11.48 23.87
C GLU A 303 -6.81 -11.15 22.40
N GLN A 304 -7.88 -10.92 21.64
CA GLN A 304 -7.80 -10.60 20.22
C GLN A 304 -7.32 -9.16 20.01
N LEU A 305 -7.90 -8.17 20.72
CA LEU A 305 -7.40 -6.80 20.68
C LEU A 305 -5.93 -6.73 21.13
N ARG A 306 -5.55 -7.52 22.14
CA ARG A 306 -4.18 -7.61 22.65
C ARG A 306 -3.21 -8.14 21.58
N LYS A 307 -3.57 -9.17 20.78
CA LYS A 307 -2.78 -9.60 19.62
C LYS A 307 -2.61 -8.47 18.60
N THR A 308 -3.70 -7.75 18.28
CA THR A 308 -3.66 -6.64 17.33
C THR A 308 -2.70 -5.55 17.82
N LEU A 309 -2.74 -5.17 19.10
CA LEU A 309 -1.80 -4.22 19.68
C LEU A 309 -0.35 -4.74 19.67
N GLU A 310 -0.10 -6.01 19.95
CA GLU A 310 1.24 -6.62 19.84
C GLU A 310 1.81 -6.50 18.41
N HIS A 311 0.98 -6.66 17.38
CA HIS A 311 1.36 -6.43 15.98
C HIS A 311 1.75 -4.95 15.74
N PHE A 312 0.98 -4.00 16.26
CA PHE A 312 1.32 -2.58 16.13
C PHE A 312 2.63 -2.23 16.87
N HIS A 313 2.90 -2.80 18.06
CA HIS A 313 4.19 -2.61 18.74
C HIS A 313 5.36 -3.22 17.97
N LEU A 314 5.18 -4.39 17.34
CA LEU A 314 6.19 -5.02 16.49
C LEU A 314 6.60 -4.09 15.33
N TYR A 315 5.61 -3.49 14.65
CA TYR A 315 5.84 -2.60 13.51
C TYR A 315 6.14 -1.14 13.89
N ARG A 316 6.01 -0.73 15.16
CA ARG A 316 6.29 0.65 15.65
C ARG A 316 7.65 1.18 15.21
N SER A 317 8.68 0.32 15.15
CA SER A 317 10.02 0.72 14.69
C SER A 317 10.06 1.02 13.18
N ASN A 318 9.37 0.21 12.37
CA ASN A 318 9.20 0.39 10.92
C ASN A 318 8.37 1.65 10.62
N ILE A 319 7.28 1.88 11.35
CA ILE A 319 6.44 3.08 11.22
C ILE A 319 7.27 4.35 11.47
N ARG A 320 8.02 4.39 12.59
CA ARG A 320 8.99 5.47 12.87
C ARG A 320 10.03 5.62 11.75
N ALA A 321 10.51 4.52 11.17
CA ALA A 321 11.52 4.56 10.10
C ALA A 321 10.95 5.12 8.79
N VAL A 322 9.73 4.76 8.40
CA VAL A 322 9.02 5.31 7.23
C VAL A 322 8.84 6.82 7.38
N ILE A 323 8.31 7.28 8.52
CA ILE A 323 8.11 8.72 8.78
C ILE A 323 9.45 9.47 8.78
N LYS A 324 10.48 8.96 9.46
CA LYS A 324 11.82 9.59 9.47
C LYS A 324 12.49 9.58 8.09
N GLY A 325 12.24 8.53 7.30
CA GLY A 325 12.83 8.28 5.99
C GLY A 325 12.25 9.15 4.88
N PHE A 326 10.97 9.48 4.91
CA PHE A 326 10.31 10.30 3.89
C PHE A 326 10.86 11.74 3.90
N LYS A 327 11.77 12.11 3.00
CA LYS A 327 12.48 13.41 3.06
C LYS A 327 11.72 14.57 2.43
N LEU A 328 10.63 14.31 1.70
CA LEU A 328 9.79 15.34 1.08
C LEU A 328 9.05 16.20 2.13
N LEU A 329 8.60 15.59 3.23
CA LEU A 329 8.08 16.36 4.37
C LEU A 329 9.21 17.04 5.15
N ARG A 330 8.98 18.32 5.51
CA ARG A 330 9.84 19.12 6.39
C ARG A 330 10.12 18.38 7.71
N PHE A 331 11.26 18.62 8.34
CA PHE A 331 11.64 17.93 9.59
C PHE A 331 10.59 18.09 10.70
N SER A 332 10.04 19.28 10.88
CA SER A 332 8.99 19.59 11.86
C SER A 332 7.70 18.79 11.65
N GLU A 333 7.23 18.63 10.41
CA GLU A 333 6.03 17.84 10.10
C GLU A 333 6.22 16.36 10.43
N ARG A 334 7.43 15.84 10.22
CA ARG A 334 7.75 14.44 10.50
C ARG A 334 7.92 14.17 11.99
N MET A 335 8.43 15.15 12.74
CA MET A 335 8.38 15.08 14.20
C MET A 335 6.93 15.11 14.69
N ARG A 336 6.09 16.06 14.24
CA ARG A 336 4.64 16.06 14.54
C ARG A 336 3.96 14.72 14.25
N ALA A 337 4.22 14.14 13.07
CA ALA A 337 3.68 12.84 12.67
C ALA A 337 4.17 11.68 13.57
N ILE A 338 5.44 11.71 14.01
CA ILE A 338 5.95 10.75 15.00
C ILE A 338 5.26 10.97 16.34
N ASP A 339 5.27 12.19 16.87
CA ASP A 339 4.76 12.52 18.20
C ASP A 339 3.27 12.15 18.33
N TYR A 340 2.49 12.36 17.26
CA TYR A 340 1.08 11.96 17.20
C TYR A 340 0.86 10.44 17.07
N ILE A 341 1.69 9.71 16.32
CA ILE A 341 1.67 8.23 16.30
C ILE A 341 2.10 7.66 17.67
N GLU A 342 3.09 8.28 18.32
CA GLU A 342 3.58 7.87 19.63
C GLU A 342 2.57 8.16 20.74
N SER A 343 1.68 9.14 20.58
CA SER A 343 0.59 9.37 21.53
C SER A 343 -0.40 8.19 21.56
N PHE A 344 -0.69 7.56 20.41
CA PHE A 344 -1.51 6.33 20.36
C PHE A 344 -0.87 5.22 21.21
N PHE A 345 0.41 4.93 20.99
CA PHE A 345 1.16 3.92 21.76
C PHE A 345 1.31 4.26 23.26
N ALA A 346 1.07 5.51 23.66
CA ALA A 346 1.02 5.95 25.05
C ALA A 346 -0.41 5.92 25.63
N SER A 347 -1.45 5.81 24.80
CA SER A 347 -2.86 5.91 25.19
C SER A 347 -3.72 4.69 24.84
N GLU A 348 -3.11 3.56 24.46
CA GLU A 348 -3.81 2.30 24.10
C GLU A 348 -4.80 1.83 25.17
N GLY A 349 -4.57 2.19 26.44
CA GLY A 349 -5.50 1.93 27.53
C GLY A 349 -6.89 2.55 27.34
N SER A 350 -7.04 3.60 26.52
CA SER A 350 -8.35 4.17 26.13
C SER A 350 -9.08 3.25 25.15
N LEU A 351 -8.45 2.91 24.03
CA LEU A 351 -8.94 1.90 23.07
C LEU A 351 -9.36 0.58 23.75
N ILE A 352 -8.59 0.11 24.73
CA ILE A 352 -8.92 -1.10 25.50
C ILE A 352 -10.20 -0.93 26.34
N ARG A 353 -10.49 0.27 26.87
CA ARG A 353 -11.75 0.57 27.58
C ARG A 353 -12.91 0.71 26.61
N GLU A 354 -12.75 1.50 25.54
CA GLU A 354 -13.77 1.72 24.51
C GLU A 354 -14.25 0.38 23.90
N ASN A 355 -13.32 -0.52 23.57
CA ASN A 355 -13.63 -1.87 23.11
C ASN A 355 -14.32 -2.73 24.19
N ALA A 356 -13.89 -2.65 25.46
CA ALA A 356 -14.49 -3.40 26.57
C ALA A 356 -15.92 -2.94 26.93
N GLU A 357 -16.21 -1.65 26.75
CA GLU A 357 -17.52 -1.04 26.95
C GLU A 357 -18.47 -1.51 25.83
N LYS A 358 -18.08 -1.31 24.56
CA LYS A 358 -18.80 -1.84 23.39
C LYS A 358 -19.05 -3.35 23.45
N PHE A 359 -18.07 -4.14 23.93
CA PHE A 359 -18.21 -5.60 24.04
C PHE A 359 -19.35 -5.98 25.00
N LYS A 360 -19.44 -5.33 26.16
CA LYS A 360 -20.49 -5.59 27.16
C LYS A 360 -21.88 -5.14 26.70
N GLU A 361 -21.96 -4.08 25.92
CA GLU A 361 -23.22 -3.60 25.32
C GLU A 361 -23.75 -4.57 24.26
N GLN A 362 -22.87 -5.10 23.41
CA GLN A 362 -23.27 -6.01 22.31
C GLN A 362 -23.38 -7.48 22.73
N LYS A 363 -22.64 -7.90 23.77
CA LYS A 363 -22.59 -9.30 24.25
C LYS A 363 -22.83 -9.37 25.77
N PRO A 364 -24.02 -8.96 26.25
CA PRO A 364 -24.34 -8.91 27.67
C PRO A 364 -24.31 -10.32 28.29
N GLY A 365 -23.30 -10.57 29.14
CA GLY A 365 -23.10 -11.84 29.84
C GLY A 365 -21.93 -12.69 29.34
N GLU A 366 -21.25 -12.31 28.24
CA GLU A 366 -19.91 -12.82 27.95
C GLU A 366 -18.85 -12.14 28.84
N ASP A 367 -17.80 -12.88 29.20
CA ASP A 367 -16.60 -12.31 29.85
C ASP A 367 -15.63 -11.74 28.79
N TYR A 368 -14.79 -10.77 29.19
CA TYR A 368 -14.09 -9.86 28.27
C TYR A 368 -12.58 -10.09 28.09
#